data_AF-A0A2M9CFI8-F1
#
_entry.id   AF-A0A2M9CFI8-F1
#
_cell.length_a   1.000
_cell.length_b   1.000
_cell.length_c   1.000
_cell.angle_alpha   90.00
_cell.angle_beta   90.00
_cell.angle_gamma   90.00
#
_symmetry.space_group_name_H-M   'P 1'
#
loop_
_entity.id
_entity.type
_entity.pdbx_description
1 polymer ?
#
loop_
_entity_poly.entity_id
_entity_poly.type
_entity_poly.pdbx_seq_one_letter_code
_entity_poly.pdbx_strand_id
1 'polypeptide(L)'
;MNTGEAGHWFSRCERATQEWLLANPGAALPLTAFDAVIGAGGTPVRIQTPDGARSEAYYLHPADSEYLTELRAAGLSGNGR
;
A
#
# COMPACT_ATOMS: atom_id res chain seq x y z
N MET A 1 16.73 -16.05 -8.49
CA MET A 1 15.27 -16.10 -8.33
C MET A 1 14.91 -15.05 -7.29
N ASN A 2 14.22 -13.98 -7.71
CA ASN A 2 13.88 -12.84 -6.87
C ASN A 2 12.88 -13.26 -5.78
N THR A 3 13.37 -13.50 -4.58
CA THR A 3 12.57 -13.84 -3.39
C THR A 3 11.83 -12.65 -2.77
N GLY A 4 11.83 -11.48 -3.43
CA GLY A 4 11.21 -10.26 -2.91
C GLY A 4 9.69 -10.17 -3.12
N GLU A 5 9.17 -10.66 -4.25
CA GLU A 5 7.75 -10.47 -4.60
C GLU A 5 6.81 -11.51 -3.95
N ALA A 6 7.29 -12.74 -3.75
CA ALA A 6 6.47 -13.83 -3.22
C ALA A 6 6.13 -13.68 -1.71
N GLY A 7 6.77 -12.74 -1.01
CA GLY A 7 6.62 -12.55 0.45
C GLY A 7 5.90 -11.29 0.90
N HIS A 8 5.61 -10.34 -0.02
CA HIS A 8 5.03 -9.06 0.38
C HIS A 8 3.63 -9.24 0.99
N TRP A 9 3.27 -8.46 2.02
CA TRP A 9 1.95 -8.57 2.65
C TRP A 9 0.83 -8.23 1.66
N PHE A 10 1.09 -7.35 0.69
CA PHE A 10 0.13 -6.92 -0.32
C PHE A 10 -0.54 -8.08 -1.08
N SER A 11 0.23 -9.12 -1.43
CA SER A 11 -0.31 -10.29 -2.16
C SER A 11 -1.28 -11.14 -1.33
N ARG A 12 -1.27 -10.97 0.00
CA ARG A 12 -2.15 -11.67 0.95
C ARG A 12 -3.46 -10.92 1.20
N CYS A 13 -3.58 -9.66 0.77
CA CYS A 13 -4.83 -8.92 0.88
C CYS A 13 -5.90 -9.48 -0.09
N GLU A 14 -7.18 -9.29 0.23
CA GLU A 14 -8.26 -9.59 -0.72
C GLU A 14 -8.16 -8.70 -1.98
N ARG A 15 -8.70 -9.19 -3.11
CA ARG A 15 -8.58 -8.51 -4.41
C ARG A 15 -9.12 -7.08 -4.40
N ALA A 16 -10.26 -6.84 -3.76
CA ALA A 16 -10.85 -5.49 -3.67
C ALA A 16 -9.92 -4.51 -2.91
N THR A 17 -9.28 -4.98 -1.85
CA THR A 17 -8.29 -4.20 -1.10
C THR A 17 -7.04 -3.97 -1.96
N GLN A 18 -6.56 -5.00 -2.65
CA GLN A 18 -5.41 -4.86 -3.55
C GLN A 18 -5.66 -3.80 -4.63
N GLU A 19 -6.83 -3.84 -5.28
CA GLU A 19 -7.25 -2.87 -6.29
C GLU A 19 -7.33 -1.44 -5.72
N TRP A 20 -7.92 -1.28 -4.53
CA TRP A 20 -8.02 0.03 -3.89
C TRP A 20 -6.65 0.60 -3.50
N LEU A 21 -5.78 -0.22 -2.92
CA LEU A 21 -4.42 0.18 -2.53
C LEU A 21 -3.57 0.52 -3.76
N LEU A 22 -3.68 -0.30 -4.80
CA LEU A 22 -3.04 -0.01 -6.08
C LEU A 22 -3.56 1.27 -6.67
N ALA A 23 -4.82 1.67 -6.49
CA ALA A 23 -5.38 2.93 -6.97
C ALA A 23 -5.06 4.15 -6.08
N ASN A 24 -4.70 3.93 -4.80
CA ASN A 24 -4.53 4.99 -3.81
C ASN A 24 -3.30 4.79 -2.88
N PRO A 25 -2.07 4.62 -3.40
CA PRO A 25 -0.91 4.18 -2.60
C PRO A 25 -0.46 5.20 -1.54
N GLY A 26 -0.73 6.50 -1.74
CA GLY A 26 -0.40 7.57 -0.78
C GLY A 26 -1.59 8.10 0.02
N ALA A 27 -2.78 7.50 -0.12
CA ALA A 27 -3.98 7.99 0.55
C ALA A 27 -4.07 7.50 2.00
N ALA A 28 -4.85 8.22 2.80
CA ALA A 28 -5.27 7.74 4.11
C ALA A 28 -6.07 6.44 3.96
N LEU A 29 -5.77 5.46 4.80
CA LEU A 29 -6.44 4.17 4.80
C LEU A 29 -7.84 4.32 5.42
N PRO A 30 -8.93 3.98 4.68
CA PRO A 30 -10.21 3.73 5.32
C PRO A 30 -10.09 2.51 6.22
N LEU A 31 -10.99 2.39 7.21
CA LEU A 31 -10.95 1.31 8.22
C LEU A 31 -10.85 -0.09 7.59
N THR A 32 -11.59 -0.34 6.51
CA THR A 32 -11.57 -1.61 5.79
C THR A 32 -10.22 -1.95 5.18
N ALA A 33 -9.53 -0.96 4.58
CA ALA A 33 -8.18 -1.16 4.05
C ALA A 33 -7.16 -1.28 5.18
N PHE A 34 -7.32 -0.52 6.27
CA PHE A 34 -6.48 -0.62 7.45
C PHE A 34 -6.50 -2.02 8.05
N ASP A 35 -7.69 -2.57 8.32
CA ASP A 35 -7.85 -3.90 8.90
C ASP A 35 -7.27 -4.98 7.97
N ALA A 36 -7.48 -4.84 6.66
CA ALA A 36 -6.95 -5.77 5.68
C ALA A 36 -5.42 -5.73 5.57
N VAL A 37 -4.81 -4.54 5.67
CA VAL A 37 -3.34 -4.39 5.69
C VAL A 37 -2.75 -5.05 6.94
N ILE A 38 -3.33 -4.79 8.12
CA ILE A 38 -2.91 -5.41 9.37
C ILE A 38 -3.07 -6.93 9.31
N GLY A 39 -4.22 -7.43 8.86
CA GLY A 39 -4.50 -8.87 8.75
C GLY A 39 -3.56 -9.58 7.77
N ALA A 40 -3.10 -8.88 6.74
CA ALA A 40 -2.10 -9.37 5.80
C ALA A 40 -0.66 -9.31 6.34
N GLY A 41 -0.43 -8.65 7.48
CA GLY A 41 0.87 -8.47 8.13
C GLY A 41 1.62 -7.20 7.71
N GLY A 42 0.96 -6.25 7.05
CA GLY A 42 1.49 -4.91 6.80
C GLY A 42 1.45 -4.04 8.06
N THR A 43 2.21 -2.94 8.06
CA THR A 43 2.31 -2.03 9.22
C THR A 43 1.95 -0.60 8.80
N PRO A 44 0.67 -0.20 8.93
CA PRO A 44 0.26 1.18 8.72
C PRO A 44 0.93 2.14 9.70
N VAL A 45 1.21 3.35 9.25
CA VAL A 45 1.87 4.40 10.03
C VAL A 45 1.02 5.65 10.11
N ARG A 46 1.26 6.49 11.12
CA ARG A 46 0.76 7.86 11.15
C ARG A 46 1.87 8.77 10.68
N ILE A 47 1.61 9.57 9.64
CA ILE A 47 2.56 10.55 9.15
C ILE A 47 2.54 11.80 10.02
N GLN A 48 3.69 12.45 10.13
CA GLN A 48 3.79 13.76 10.74
C GLN A 48 3.54 14.82 9.66
N THR A 49 2.62 15.74 9.91
CA THR A 49 2.33 16.85 9.02
C THR A 49 3.47 17.88 9.09
N PRO A 50 3.62 18.77 8.09
CA PRO A 50 4.71 19.75 8.04
C PRO A 50 4.76 20.70 9.26
N ASP A 51 3.60 20.93 9.89
CA ASP A 51 3.41 21.69 11.13
C ASP A 51 3.78 20.90 12.39
N GLY A 52 4.26 19.67 12.26
CA GLY A 52 4.73 18.83 13.36
C GLY A 52 3.62 18.05 14.06
N ALA A 53 2.35 18.23 13.68
CA ALA A 53 1.25 17.44 14.21
C ALA A 53 1.28 16.01 13.66
N ARG A 54 0.84 15.03 14.45
CA ARG A 54 0.65 13.66 13.94
C ARG A 54 -0.74 13.57 13.32
N SER A 55 -0.82 13.02 12.11
CA SER A 55 -2.11 12.76 11.48
C SER A 55 -2.94 11.80 12.33
N GLU A 56 -4.25 12.06 12.42
CA GLU A 56 -5.21 11.16 13.05
C GLU A 56 -5.48 9.91 12.20
N ALA A 57 -5.22 10.01 10.89
CA ALA A 57 -5.40 8.92 9.95
C ALA A 57 -4.15 8.03 9.85
N TYR A 58 -4.37 6.78 9.45
CA TYR A 58 -3.32 5.83 9.12
C TYR A 58 -3.04 5.83 7.61
N TYR A 59 -1.79 5.61 7.26
CA TYR A 59 -1.28 5.53 5.90
C TYR A 59 -0.44 4.26 5.77
N LEU A 60 -0.16 3.85 4.54
CA LEU A 60 0.89 2.86 4.32
C LEU A 60 2.25 3.41 4.74
N HIS A 61 3.18 2.51 5.09
CA HIS A 61 4.56 2.91 5.24
C HIS A 61 5.08 3.47 3.90
N PRO A 62 5.90 4.53 3.87
CA PRO A 62 6.36 5.13 2.61
C PRO A 62 6.97 4.13 1.62
N ALA A 63 7.76 3.17 2.11
CA ALA A 63 8.32 2.10 1.29
C ALA A 63 7.25 1.17 0.67
N ASP A 64 6.16 0.89 1.39
CA ASP A 64 5.04 0.12 0.85
C ASP A 64 4.30 0.93 -0.22
N SER A 65 4.07 2.23 0.01
CA SER A 65 3.47 3.13 -0.97
C SER A 65 4.28 3.22 -2.26
N GLU A 66 5.61 3.29 -2.15
CA GLU A 66 6.54 3.28 -3.28
C GLU A 66 6.46 1.95 -4.02
N TYR A 67 6.53 0.82 -3.30
CA TYR A 67 6.37 -0.51 -3.88
C TYR A 67 5.07 -0.65 -4.69
N LEU A 68 3.93 -0.19 -4.17
CA LEU A 68 2.66 -0.24 -4.89
C LEU A 68 2.60 0.72 -6.08
N THR A 69 3.29 1.85 -6.01
CA THR A 69 3.42 2.79 -7.13
C THR A 69 4.22 2.16 -8.27
N GLU A 70 5.33 1.49 -7.95
CA GLU A 70 6.14 0.75 -8.91
C GLU A 70 5.36 -0.43 -9.51
N LEU A 71 4.66 -1.20 -8.67
CA LEU A 71 3.84 -2.32 -9.11
C LEU A 71 2.73 -1.87 -10.08
N ARG A 72 2.07 -0.75 -9.79
CA ARG A 72 1.10 -0.13 -10.70
C ARG A 72 1.77 0.29 -12.02
N ALA A 73 2.93 0.92 -11.97
CA ALA A 73 3.66 1.36 -13.15
C ALA A 73 4.11 0.18 -14.04
N ALA A 74 4.54 -0.93 -13.42
CA ALA A 74 4.88 -2.17 -14.11
C ALA A 74 3.65 -2.82 -14.77
N GLY A 75 2.50 -2.85 -14.09
CA GLY A 75 1.23 -3.33 -14.65
C GLY A 75 0.72 -2.50 -15.83
N LEU A 76 0.97 -1.18 -15.83
CA LEU A 76 0.65 -0.29 -16.95
C LEU A 76 1.64 -0.44 -18.11
N SER A 77 2.93 -0.67 -17.81
CA SER A 77 3.98 -0.86 -18.82
C SER A 77 3.87 -2.22 -19.53
N GLY A 78 3.29 -3.24 -18.89
CA GLY A 78 3.01 -4.54 -19.49
C GLY A 78 1.83 -4.58 -20.48
N ASN A 79 1.04 -3.50 -20.56
CA ASN A 79 -0.13 -3.40 -21.45
C ASN A 79 0.12 -2.47 -22.66
N GLY A 80 1.38 -2.13 -22.93
CA GLY A 80 1.81 -1.38 -24.11
C GLY A 80 2.11 -2.28 -25.29
N ARG A 81 1.05 -2.63 -26.03
CA ARG A 81 0.99 -2.88 -27.49
C ARG A 81 2.06 -3.76 -28.17
#